data_AF-A0A0G1W4T1-F1
#
_entry.id   AF-A0A0G1W4T1-F1
#
_cell.length_a   1.000
_cell.length_b   1.000
_cell.length_c   1.000
_cell.angle_alpha   90.00
_cell.angle_beta   90.00
_cell.angle_gamma   90.00
#
_symmetry.space_group_name_H-M   'P 1'
#
loop_
_entity.id
_entity.type
_entity.pdbx_description
1 polymer ?
#
loop_
_entity_poly.entity_id
_entity_poly.type
_entity_poly.pdbx_seq_one_letter_code
_entity_poly.pdbx_strand_id
1 'polypeptide(L)'
;IVPHSHASGYTFKGTPYMVGALARINLAKDTLNKNTRISIQKTLDHFPSTNIFDNNLAQAVEILHCIDESIGLLKSTSFQKEPLVQPTKDEGVGIGVIEAPRGTLYHKVTIGKDGNIIAGEIVVPTGQNQINIEEDLKKRVEELLPSNPSKETFQLELEKLIRAYDPCMSCASHFLKVRIDGA
;
A
#
# COMPACT_ATOMS: atom_id res chain seq x y z
N ILE A 1 9.85 11.34 -9.90
CA ILE A 1 11.18 10.88 -9.44
C ILE A 1 11.62 11.82 -8.33
N VAL A 2 11.88 11.29 -7.14
CA VAL A 2 12.45 12.07 -6.02
C VAL A 2 13.97 12.13 -6.25
N PRO A 3 14.60 13.31 -6.43
CA PRO A 3 15.99 13.38 -6.90
C PRO A 3 17.03 12.67 -6.02
N HIS A 4 16.74 12.50 -4.73
CA HIS A 4 17.64 11.94 -3.73
C HIS A 4 17.23 10.53 -3.27
N SER A 5 16.23 9.91 -3.88
CA SER A 5 15.71 8.59 -3.52
C SER A 5 15.52 7.70 -4.75
N HIS A 6 15.78 6.40 -4.59
CA HIS A 6 15.43 5.39 -5.60
C HIS A 6 13.95 4.98 -5.54
N ALA A 7 13.22 5.43 -4.51
CA ALA A 7 11.78 5.24 -4.44
C ALA A 7 11.06 6.22 -5.38
N SER A 8 10.03 5.72 -6.06
CA SER A 8 9.07 6.59 -6.74
C SER A 8 8.20 7.31 -5.70
N GLY A 9 7.80 8.55 -6.03
CA GLY A 9 6.81 9.32 -5.28
C GLY A 9 5.68 9.73 -6.21
N TYR A 10 4.44 9.62 -5.76
CA TYR A 10 3.25 9.90 -6.55
C TYR A 10 2.38 10.99 -5.91
N THR A 11 1.73 11.77 -6.75
CA THR A 11 0.69 12.72 -6.33
C THR A 11 -0.57 12.45 -7.12
N PHE A 12 -1.73 12.73 -6.53
CA PHE A 12 -3.00 12.71 -7.23
C PHE A 12 -3.48 14.15 -7.38
N LYS A 13 -3.67 14.60 -8.63
CA LYS A 13 -4.05 16.01 -8.95
C LYS A 13 -3.12 17.05 -8.29
N GLY A 14 -1.83 16.73 -8.18
CA GLY A 14 -0.82 17.62 -7.59
C GLY A 14 -0.77 17.60 -6.06
N THR A 15 -1.61 16.82 -5.38
CA THR A 15 -1.58 16.67 -3.92
C THR A 15 -1.06 15.30 -3.49
N PRO A 16 -0.24 15.22 -2.43
CA PRO A 16 0.10 13.95 -1.78
C PRO A 16 -1.14 13.24 -1.24
N TYR A 17 -1.09 11.92 -1.11
CA TYR A 17 -2.18 11.10 -0.60
C TYR A 17 -1.64 9.87 0.13
N MET A 18 -2.49 9.27 0.97
CA MET A 18 -2.15 8.06 1.72
C MET A 18 -2.92 6.86 1.17
N VAL A 19 -2.24 5.72 1.07
CA VAL A 19 -2.82 4.40 0.85
C VAL A 19 -2.47 3.46 2.01
N GLY A 20 -3.18 2.34 2.11
CA GLY A 20 -2.99 1.35 3.17
C GLY A 20 -4.18 1.26 4.11
N ALA A 21 -4.01 0.55 5.23
CA ALA A 21 -5.10 0.19 6.12
C ALA A 21 -5.84 1.43 6.67
N LEU A 22 -5.13 2.44 7.17
CA LEU A 22 -5.76 3.66 7.70
C LEU A 22 -6.64 4.35 6.64
N ALA A 23 -6.15 4.47 5.41
CA ALA A 23 -6.90 5.07 4.32
C ALA A 23 -8.18 4.26 4.00
N ARG A 24 -8.08 2.92 3.93
CA ARG A 24 -9.23 2.05 3.65
C ARG A 24 -10.25 2.06 4.78
N ILE A 25 -9.82 1.99 6.04
CA ILE A 25 -10.74 2.06 7.19
C ILE A 25 -11.42 3.44 7.25
N ASN A 26 -10.69 4.53 7.01
CA ASN A 26 -11.29 5.87 6.96
C ASN A 26 -12.38 5.98 5.89
N LEU A 27 -12.20 5.34 4.72
CA LEU A 27 -13.11 5.45 3.58
C LEU A 27 -14.25 4.43 3.58
N ALA A 28 -14.02 3.23 4.13
CA ALA A 28 -14.85 2.06 3.87
C ALA A 28 -15.08 1.16 5.09
N LYS A 29 -14.95 1.65 6.34
CA LYS A 29 -15.20 0.83 7.54
C LYS A 29 -16.59 0.15 7.57
N ASP A 30 -17.58 0.70 6.88
CA ASP A 30 -18.92 0.12 6.81
C ASP A 30 -19.02 -1.12 5.90
N THR A 31 -18.04 -1.35 5.02
CA THR A 31 -17.96 -2.53 4.16
C THR A 31 -17.27 -3.72 4.83
N LEU A 32 -16.75 -3.54 6.04
CA LEU A 32 -16.14 -4.64 6.80
C LEU A 32 -17.16 -5.76 7.05
N ASN A 33 -16.64 -6.97 7.19
CA ASN A 33 -17.40 -8.16 7.55
C ASN A 33 -18.30 -7.87 8.75
N LYS A 34 -19.54 -8.38 8.71
CA LYS A 34 -20.54 -8.14 9.75
C LYS A 34 -20.03 -8.56 11.15
N ASN A 35 -19.35 -9.70 11.26
CA ASN A 35 -18.84 -10.20 12.54
C ASN A 35 -17.73 -9.29 13.07
N THR A 36 -16.84 -8.82 12.20
CA THR A 36 -15.81 -7.84 12.54
C THR A 36 -16.46 -6.58 13.10
N ARG A 37 -17.41 -5.96 12.38
CA ARG A 37 -18.07 -4.73 12.84
C ARG A 37 -18.75 -4.89 14.20
N ILE A 38 -19.44 -6.00 14.42
CA ILE A 38 -20.07 -6.31 15.72
C ILE A 38 -19.02 -6.43 16.83
N SER A 39 -17.90 -7.10 16.56
CA SER A 39 -16.88 -7.42 17.57
C SER A 39 -16.08 -6.20 18.02
N ILE A 40 -15.91 -5.20 17.15
CA ILE A 40 -15.05 -4.03 17.39
C ILE A 40 -15.75 -2.69 17.17
N GLN A 41 -17.08 -2.62 17.36
CA GLN A 41 -17.88 -1.42 17.11
C GLN A 41 -17.29 -0.15 17.73
N LYS A 42 -16.87 -0.22 19.01
CA LYS A 42 -16.26 0.91 19.72
C LYS A 42 -14.91 1.33 19.14
N THR A 43 -14.14 0.38 18.62
CA THR A 43 -12.86 0.67 17.96
C THR A 43 -13.09 1.43 16.65
N LEU A 44 -14.17 1.15 15.94
CA LEU A 44 -14.50 1.82 14.68
C LEU A 44 -14.91 3.29 14.85
N ASP A 45 -15.30 3.70 16.07
CA ASP A 45 -15.61 5.09 16.41
C ASP A 45 -14.34 5.97 16.42
N HIS A 46 -13.15 5.36 16.51
CA HIS A 46 -11.86 6.06 16.41
C HIS A 46 -11.56 6.59 15.00
N PHE A 47 -12.24 6.06 13.98
CA PHE A 47 -12.03 6.43 12.59
C PHE A 47 -13.17 7.35 12.07
N PRO A 48 -12.88 8.36 11.23
CA PRO A 48 -11.61 8.56 10.54
C PRO A 48 -10.53 9.18 11.42
N SER A 49 -9.26 8.81 11.15
CA SER A 49 -8.09 9.43 11.78
C SER A 49 -7.06 9.87 10.75
N THR A 50 -6.42 11.01 11.02
CA THR A 50 -5.26 11.51 10.25
C THR A 50 -3.94 11.30 11.00
N ASN A 51 -3.97 10.66 12.17
CA ASN A 51 -2.77 10.31 12.91
C ASN A 51 -2.19 9.01 12.36
N ILE A 52 -1.01 9.07 11.75
CA ILE A 52 -0.39 7.90 11.12
C ILE A 52 -0.14 6.74 12.09
N PHE A 53 0.05 7.00 13.38
CA PHE A 53 0.22 5.93 14.37
C PHE A 53 -1.04 5.05 14.52
N ASP A 54 -2.21 5.56 14.14
CA ASP A 54 -3.46 4.79 14.12
C ASP A 54 -3.51 3.79 12.96
N ASN A 55 -2.55 3.84 12.02
CA ASN A 55 -2.44 2.83 10.97
C ASN A 55 -2.20 1.43 11.54
N ASN A 56 -1.47 1.30 12.66
CA ASN A 56 -1.32 0.02 13.36
C ASN A 56 -2.66 -0.53 13.84
N LEU A 57 -3.52 0.35 14.37
CA LEU A 57 -4.87 -0.03 14.80
C LEU A 57 -5.73 -0.41 13.60
N ALA A 58 -5.66 0.36 12.51
CA ALA A 58 -6.36 0.07 11.27
C ALA A 58 -5.92 -1.29 10.67
N GLN A 59 -4.62 -1.61 10.71
CA GLN A 59 -4.11 -2.91 10.28
C GLN A 59 -4.64 -4.06 11.14
N ALA A 60 -4.75 -3.87 12.46
CA ALA A 60 -5.35 -4.87 13.34
C ALA A 60 -6.84 -5.11 13.00
N VAL A 61 -7.57 -4.04 12.66
CA VAL A 61 -8.97 -4.14 12.18
C VAL A 61 -9.03 -4.94 10.87
N GLU A 62 -8.15 -4.65 9.91
CA GLU A 62 -8.11 -5.39 8.64
C GLU A 62 -7.71 -6.86 8.80
N ILE A 63 -6.79 -7.18 9.71
CA ILE A 63 -6.44 -8.57 10.01
C ILE A 63 -7.68 -9.33 10.51
N LEU A 64 -8.45 -8.75 11.45
CA LEU A 64 -9.69 -9.36 11.93
C LEU A 64 -10.71 -9.51 10.80
N HIS A 65 -10.87 -8.49 9.97
CA HIS A 65 -11.71 -8.54 8.78
C HIS A 65 -11.35 -9.68 7.84
N CYS A 66 -10.07 -9.81 7.48
CA CYS A 66 -9.56 -10.86 6.62
C CYS A 66 -9.77 -12.26 7.22
N ILE A 67 -9.65 -12.40 8.55
CA ILE A 67 -9.93 -13.66 9.24
C ILE A 67 -11.42 -14.02 9.12
N ASP A 68 -12.31 -13.08 9.43
CA ASP A 68 -13.76 -13.30 9.36
C ASP A 68 -14.24 -13.59 7.93
N GLU A 69 -13.73 -12.87 6.94
CA GLU A 69 -13.99 -13.13 5.51
C GLU A 69 -13.48 -14.52 5.11
N SER A 70 -12.26 -14.87 5.50
CA SER A 70 -11.67 -16.19 5.19
C SER A 70 -12.52 -17.32 5.76
N ILE A 71 -13.00 -17.20 7.00
CA ILE A 71 -13.90 -18.18 7.62
C ILE A 71 -15.21 -18.27 6.83
N GLY A 72 -15.77 -17.12 6.41
CA GLY A 72 -16.96 -17.08 5.57
C GLY A 72 -16.77 -17.83 4.26
N LEU A 73 -15.72 -17.47 3.50
CA LEU A 73 -15.37 -18.08 2.22
C LEU A 73 -15.13 -19.59 2.34
N LEU A 74 -14.38 -20.04 3.36
CA LEU A 74 -14.12 -21.47 3.55
C LEU A 74 -15.38 -22.28 3.86
N LYS A 75 -16.41 -21.65 4.44
CA LYS A 75 -17.70 -22.31 4.74
C LYS A 75 -18.65 -22.30 3.56
N SER A 76 -18.65 -21.25 2.74
CA SER A 76 -19.62 -21.06 1.65
C SER A 76 -19.12 -21.48 0.28
N THR A 77 -17.80 -21.50 0.07
CA THR A 77 -17.22 -21.69 -1.26
C THR A 77 -16.91 -23.15 -1.52
N SER A 78 -17.48 -23.70 -2.59
CA SER A 78 -17.06 -24.99 -3.13
C SER A 78 -15.91 -24.76 -4.12
N PHE A 79 -14.73 -25.29 -3.80
CA PHE A 79 -13.57 -25.20 -4.69
C PHE A 79 -13.65 -26.30 -5.74
N GLN A 80 -13.99 -25.91 -6.97
CA GLN A 80 -14.01 -26.81 -8.12
C GLN A 80 -12.84 -26.46 -9.04
N LYS A 81 -12.29 -27.48 -9.71
CA LYS A 81 -11.25 -27.24 -10.71
C LYS A 81 -11.87 -26.59 -11.94
N GLU A 82 -11.45 -25.37 -12.23
CA GLU A 82 -11.85 -24.65 -13.43
C GLU A 82 -10.92 -24.99 -14.61
N PRO A 83 -11.44 -25.04 -15.85
CA PRO A 83 -10.59 -25.13 -17.03
C PRO A 83 -9.75 -23.85 -17.18
N LEU A 84 -8.56 -23.99 -17.76
CA LEU A 84 -7.72 -22.82 -18.06
C LEU A 84 -8.44 -21.91 -19.04
N VAL A 85 -8.64 -20.64 -18.64
CA VAL A 85 -9.20 -19.62 -19.51
C VAL A 85 -8.18 -19.28 -20.60
N GLN A 86 -8.60 -19.42 -21.86
CA GLN A 86 -7.75 -19.07 -23.00
C GLN A 86 -7.80 -17.55 -23.25
N PRO A 87 -6.67 -16.91 -23.60
CA PRO A 87 -6.67 -15.53 -24.05
C PRO A 87 -7.59 -15.36 -25.26
N THR A 88 -8.35 -14.26 -25.27
CA THR A 88 -9.21 -13.90 -26.42
C THR A 88 -8.52 -12.93 -27.39
N LYS A 89 -7.31 -12.48 -27.03
CA LYS A 89 -6.50 -11.52 -27.78
C LYS A 89 -5.03 -11.87 -27.58
N ASP A 90 -4.26 -11.65 -28.64
CA ASP A 90 -2.81 -11.90 -28.66
C ASP A 90 -1.98 -10.64 -28.40
N GLU A 91 -2.60 -9.45 -28.44
CA GLU A 91 -1.97 -8.16 -28.13
C GLU A 91 -2.91 -7.23 -27.36
N GLY A 92 -2.34 -6.24 -26.66
CA GLY A 92 -3.10 -5.20 -25.98
C GLY A 92 -2.50 -4.72 -24.66
N VAL A 93 -3.29 -3.94 -23.92
CA VAL A 93 -2.91 -3.42 -22.59
C VAL A 93 -3.78 -4.08 -21.52
N GLY A 94 -3.15 -4.70 -20.54
CA GLY A 94 -3.79 -5.26 -19.35
C GLY A 94 -3.46 -4.43 -18.12
N ILE A 95 -4.47 -4.10 -17.31
CA ILE A 95 -4.29 -3.42 -16.03
C ILE A 95 -4.92 -4.28 -14.94
N GLY A 96 -4.11 -4.73 -13.98
CA GLY A 96 -4.53 -5.38 -12.76
C GLY A 96 -4.40 -4.43 -11.58
N VAL A 97 -5.42 -4.40 -10.73
CA VAL A 97 -5.43 -3.58 -9.51
C VAL A 97 -5.86 -4.45 -8.34
N ILE A 98 -5.14 -4.35 -7.23
CA ILE A 98 -5.50 -5.03 -5.99
C ILE A 98 -5.14 -4.15 -4.79
N GLU A 99 -5.90 -4.27 -3.71
CA GLU A 99 -5.49 -3.76 -2.40
C GLU A 99 -4.47 -4.72 -1.79
N ALA A 100 -3.18 -4.42 -1.97
CA ALA A 100 -2.14 -5.10 -1.22
C ALA A 100 -2.21 -4.64 0.26
N PRO A 101 -1.59 -5.38 1.21
CA PRO A 101 -1.66 -5.03 2.63
C PRO A 101 -1.25 -3.58 2.92
N ARG A 102 -0.26 -3.07 2.18
CA ARG A 102 0.32 -1.72 2.35
C ARG A 102 -0.33 -0.62 1.50
N GLY A 103 -1.40 -0.94 0.77
CA GLY A 103 -2.15 -0.03 -0.08
C GLY A 103 -2.40 -0.56 -1.50
N THR A 104 -3.01 0.27 -2.34
CA THR A 104 -3.40 -0.10 -3.71
C THR A 104 -2.16 -0.39 -4.56
N LEU A 105 -2.15 -1.51 -5.27
CA LEU A 105 -1.08 -1.95 -6.16
C LEU A 105 -1.62 -2.01 -7.59
N TYR A 106 -0.97 -1.28 -8.50
CA TYR A 106 -1.31 -1.29 -9.93
C TYR A 106 -0.23 -1.99 -10.73
N HIS A 107 -0.64 -2.93 -11.58
CA HIS A 107 0.20 -3.58 -12.57
C HIS A 107 -0.38 -3.29 -13.95
N LYS A 108 0.39 -2.66 -14.82
CA LYS A 108 0.03 -2.42 -16.21
C LYS A 108 1.07 -3.07 -17.11
N VAL A 109 0.61 -3.91 -18.02
CA VAL A 109 1.46 -4.65 -18.97
C VAL A 109 0.92 -4.41 -20.37
N THR A 110 1.82 -4.18 -21.32
CA THR A 110 1.50 -4.10 -22.75
C THR A 110 2.09 -5.31 -23.46
N ILE A 111 1.24 -6.03 -24.17
CA ILE A 111 1.57 -7.21 -24.98
C ILE A 111 1.58 -6.80 -26.45
N GLY A 112 2.66 -7.14 -27.16
CA GLY A 112 2.81 -6.93 -28.60
C GLY A 112 2.20 -8.05 -29.45
N LYS A 113 2.22 -7.88 -30.77
CA LYS A 113 1.63 -8.81 -31.76
C LYS A 113 2.16 -10.24 -31.73
N ASP A 114 3.37 -10.41 -31.24
CA ASP A 114 4.06 -11.69 -31.09
C ASP A 114 3.77 -12.35 -29.72
N GLY A 115 2.88 -11.77 -28.92
CA GLY A 115 2.53 -12.24 -27.58
C GLY A 115 3.56 -11.85 -26.51
N ASN A 116 4.61 -11.10 -26.85
CA ASN A 116 5.64 -10.70 -25.89
C ASN A 116 5.27 -9.43 -25.13
N ILE A 117 5.76 -9.31 -23.89
CA ILE A 117 5.64 -8.08 -23.10
C ILE A 117 6.57 -7.03 -23.70
N ILE A 118 6.01 -5.90 -24.15
CA ILE A 118 6.76 -4.79 -24.72
C ILE A 118 6.86 -3.57 -23.80
N ALA A 119 6.00 -3.48 -22.78
CA ALA A 119 6.09 -2.45 -21.75
C ALA A 119 5.45 -2.92 -20.44
N GLY A 120 5.97 -2.42 -19.32
CA GLY A 120 5.47 -2.67 -17.98
C GLY A 120 5.54 -1.42 -17.12
N GLU A 121 4.48 -1.16 -16.36
CA GLU A 121 4.39 -0.06 -15.40
C GLU A 121 3.77 -0.60 -14.11
N ILE A 122 4.42 -0.33 -12.97
CA ILE A 122 3.98 -0.79 -11.66
C ILE A 122 3.94 0.39 -10.70
N VAL A 123 2.77 0.65 -10.14
CA VAL A 123 2.60 1.65 -9.07
C VAL A 123 2.43 0.89 -7.77
N VAL A 124 3.53 0.82 -7.02
CA VAL A 124 3.62 0.09 -5.75
C VAL A 124 3.08 0.91 -4.57
N PRO A 125 2.52 0.28 -3.53
CA PRO A 125 1.90 0.99 -2.41
C PRO A 125 2.84 1.95 -1.67
N THR A 126 4.03 1.47 -1.28
CA THR A 126 5.00 2.30 -0.54
C THR A 126 5.40 3.56 -1.31
N GLY A 127 5.55 3.48 -2.63
CA GLY A 127 5.90 4.64 -3.45
C GLY A 127 4.82 5.73 -3.43
N GLN A 128 3.55 5.34 -3.27
CA GLN A 128 2.45 6.29 -3.15
C GLN A 128 2.50 7.04 -1.81
N ASN A 129 2.93 6.38 -0.75
CA ASN A 129 3.11 6.99 0.58
C ASN A 129 4.46 7.74 0.73
N GLN A 130 5.40 7.62 -0.22
CA GLN A 130 6.76 8.15 -0.07
C GLN A 130 6.79 9.65 0.24
N ILE A 131 5.95 10.45 -0.44
CA ILE A 131 5.91 11.89 -0.22
C ILE A 131 5.38 12.22 1.19
N ASN A 132 4.32 11.54 1.64
CA ASN A 132 3.78 11.72 2.98
C ASN A 132 4.80 11.33 4.07
N ILE A 133 5.55 10.25 3.87
CA ILE A 133 6.61 9.81 4.80
C ILE A 133 7.66 10.92 4.96
N GLU A 134 8.12 11.52 3.84
CA GLU A 134 9.12 12.59 3.87
C GLU A 134 8.58 13.87 4.52
N GLU A 135 7.35 14.26 4.19
CA GLU A 135 6.71 15.45 4.77
C GLU A 135 6.47 15.31 6.26
N ASP A 136 6.01 14.15 6.73
CA ASP A 136 5.77 13.92 8.15
C ASP A 136 7.09 13.75 8.91
N LEU A 137 8.13 13.16 8.31
CA LEU A 137 9.47 13.14 8.90
C LEU A 137 9.99 14.54 9.13
N LYS A 138 9.83 15.44 8.15
CA LYS A 138 10.23 16.84 8.29
C LYS A 138 9.51 17.51 9.47
N LYS A 139 8.17 17.38 9.54
CA LYS A 139 7.39 17.93 10.67
C LYS A 139 7.85 17.34 11.99
N ARG A 140 8.07 16.02 12.06
CA ARG A 140 8.50 15.33 13.28
C ARG A 140 9.87 15.78 13.75
N VAL A 141 10.81 16.04 12.83
CA VAL A 141 12.10 16.64 13.15
C VAL A 141 11.91 18.02 13.76
N GLU A 142 11.10 18.89 13.13
CA GLU A 142 10.81 20.24 13.61
C GLU A 142 10.17 20.25 15.01
N GLU A 143 9.30 19.27 15.31
CA GLU A 143 8.68 19.09 16.64
C GLU A 143 9.68 18.63 17.73
N LEU A 144 10.61 17.75 17.38
CA LEU A 144 11.52 17.12 18.34
C LEU A 144 12.72 18.01 18.66
N LEU A 145 13.24 18.76 17.70
CA LEU A 145 14.46 19.58 17.86
C LEU A 145 14.43 20.51 19.09
N PRO A 146 13.34 21.25 19.41
CA PRO A 146 13.30 22.14 20.57
C PRO A 146 13.49 21.44 21.92
N SER A 147 13.20 20.14 22.01
CA SER A 147 13.35 19.35 23.25
C SER A 147 14.79 18.90 23.52
N ASN A 148 15.72 19.18 22.59
CA ASN A 148 17.10 18.74 22.61
C ASN A 148 17.26 17.27 23.03
N PRO A 149 16.61 16.33 22.33
CA PRO A 149 16.59 14.93 22.73
C PRO A 149 17.97 14.29 22.54
N SER A 150 18.23 13.18 23.23
CA SER A 150 19.41 12.38 22.91
C SER A 150 19.31 11.86 21.47
N LYS A 151 20.46 11.55 20.87
CA LYS A 151 20.52 10.99 19.51
C LYS A 151 19.67 9.73 19.38
N GLU A 152 19.70 8.86 20.39
CA GLU A 152 18.97 7.59 20.42
C GLU A 152 17.46 7.82 20.46
N THR A 153 16.99 8.74 21.31
CA THR A 153 15.57 9.09 21.37
C THR A 153 15.12 9.72 20.06
N PHE A 154 15.91 10.63 19.50
CA PHE A 154 15.60 11.29 18.24
C PHE A 154 15.47 10.29 17.09
N GLN A 155 16.45 9.40 16.94
CA GLN A 155 16.44 8.35 15.93
C GLN A 155 15.24 7.41 16.11
N LEU A 156 14.98 6.95 17.33
CA LEU A 156 13.86 6.05 17.63
C LEU A 156 12.51 6.65 17.22
N GLU A 157 12.29 7.93 17.53
CA GLU A 157 11.03 8.61 17.21
C GLU A 157 10.81 8.78 15.70
N LEU A 158 11.87 9.09 14.94
CA LEU A 158 11.78 9.17 13.48
C LEU A 158 11.54 7.80 12.84
N GLU A 159 12.22 6.77 13.33
CA GLU A 159 12.00 5.42 12.80
C GLU A 159 10.61 4.86 13.17
N LYS A 160 10.05 5.21 14.33
CA LYS A 160 8.66 4.87 14.69
C LYS A 160 7.68 5.45 13.68
N LEU A 161 7.87 6.70 13.26
CA LEU A 161 7.05 7.35 12.25
C LEU A 161 7.12 6.59 10.91
N ILE A 162 8.33 6.26 10.45
CA ILE A 162 8.51 5.49 9.21
C ILE A 162 7.80 4.13 9.32
N ARG A 163 7.97 3.41 10.44
CA ARG A 163 7.34 2.11 10.67
C ARG A 163 5.83 2.18 10.72
N ALA A 164 5.24 3.30 11.17
CA ALA A 164 3.79 3.47 11.22
C ALA A 164 3.15 3.43 9.82
N TYR A 165 3.89 3.75 8.76
CA TYR A 165 3.44 3.58 7.38
C TYR A 165 3.53 2.12 6.85
N ASP A 166 4.14 1.20 7.61
CA ASP A 166 4.49 -0.17 7.17
C ASP A 166 5.12 -0.22 5.76
N PRO A 167 6.24 0.49 5.52
CA PRO A 167 6.81 0.57 4.18
C PRO A 167 7.46 -0.74 3.76
N CYS A 168 7.09 -1.28 2.59
CA CYS A 168 7.88 -2.29 1.90
C CYS A 168 8.92 -1.59 1.02
N MET A 169 10.13 -1.35 1.56
CA MET A 169 11.19 -0.64 0.84
C MET A 169 11.69 -1.40 -0.39
N SER A 170 11.75 -2.74 -0.35
CA SER A 170 12.12 -3.57 -1.50
C SER A 170 11.09 -3.48 -2.63
N CYS A 171 9.82 -3.26 -2.29
CA CYS A 171 8.77 -3.04 -3.29
C CYS A 171 8.91 -1.64 -3.92
N ALA A 172 9.37 -0.65 -3.15
CA ALA A 172 9.44 0.75 -3.55
C ALA A 172 10.61 1.08 -4.48
N SER A 173 11.69 0.30 -4.41
CA SER A 173 12.97 0.58 -5.07
C SER A 173 13.15 -0.18 -6.38
N HIS A 174 12.79 0.47 -7.49
CA HIS A 174 13.16 0.01 -8.84
C HIS A 174 14.48 0.67 -9.26
N PHE A 175 15.60 0.14 -8.76
CA PHE A 175 16.91 0.80 -8.89
C PHE A 175 17.73 0.33 -10.11
N LEU A 176 17.47 -0.87 -10.62
CA LEU A 176 18.32 -1.49 -11.64
C LEU A 176 17.94 -1.02 -13.04
N LYS A 177 18.83 -0.25 -13.68
CA LYS A 177 18.78 0.06 -15.12
C LYS A 177 19.76 -0.86 -15.85
N VAL A 178 19.24 -1.89 -16.50
CA VAL A 178 20.07 -2.78 -17.33
C VAL A 178 20.06 -2.25 -18.77
N ARG A 179 21.24 -2.06 -19.36
CA ARG A 179 21.40 -2.00 -20.82
C ARG A 179 21.98 -3.33 -21.26
N ILE A 180 21.27 -4.04 -22.12
CA ILE A 180 21.76 -5.26 -22.76
C ILE A 180 22.10 -4.85 -24.19
N ASP A 181 23.38 -4.90 -24.54
CA ASP A 181 23.81 -4.63 -25.92
C ASP A 181 23.50 -5.85 -26.79
N GLY A 182 22.76 -5.65 -27.88
CA GLY A 182 22.50 -6.69 -28.91
C GLY A 182 21.10 -7.32 -28.93
N ALA A 183 20.10 -6.70 -28.31
CA ALA A 183 18.67 -7.00 -28.51
C ALA A 183 17.98 -5.85 -29.27
#